data_AF-A0A4U9W7R1-F1
#
_entry.id   AF-A0A4U9W7R1-F1
#
_cell.length_a   1.000
_cell.length_b   1.000
_cell.length_c   1.000
_cell.angle_alpha   90.00
_cell.angle_beta   90.00
_cell.angle_gamma   90.00
#
_symmetry.space_group_name_H-M   'P 1'
#
loop_
_entity.id
_entity.type
_entity.pdbx_description
1 polymer ?
#
loop_
_entity_poly.entity_id
_entity_poly.type
_entity_poly.pdbx_seq_one_letter_code
_entity_poly.pdbx_strand_id
1 'polypeptide(L)'
;MKVKLNNWLLLGSLCLAGAASAEPVAEKPQDFAYGISLTTEGSAPFFRIELPEAVYTESVWPDLRDVRVFNNQGQAVPFALAANVTTQENSQTFPLRLFPMKGKRVTNQEQQVISLKSAGGVEVTLPVDSDQPMGNTYLLEIPQHEGNYPRLTQLKLAWERLPENWQTRVSLFHSSDLKDWSSSAEDVPLMDLVSGSDRLLLDTIDLDDYARPRYLLLVFNDAKTAPDLKIQSVQGLRLPDTPNSKGSA
;
A
#
# COMPACT_ATOMS: atom_id res chain seq x y z
N MET A 1 16.42 72.44 -62.62
CA MET A 1 15.17 73.02 -62.07
C MET A 1 15.30 73.11 -60.56
N LYS A 2 14.97 74.28 -59.99
CA LYS A 2 15.01 74.61 -58.55
C LYS A 2 13.82 74.00 -57.78
N VAL A 3 13.84 74.19 -56.45
CA VAL A 3 12.72 74.28 -55.47
C VAL A 3 12.55 72.99 -54.63
N LYS A 4 12.47 72.94 -53.28
CA LYS A 4 12.30 73.91 -52.15
C LYS A 4 12.82 73.29 -50.83
N LEU A 5 13.14 74.15 -49.85
CA LEU A 5 13.37 73.82 -48.42
C LEU A 5 12.08 73.32 -47.73
N ASN A 6 12.22 72.54 -46.64
CA ASN A 6 11.62 72.94 -45.36
C ASN A 6 12.26 72.29 -44.12
N ASN A 7 12.33 73.11 -43.08
CA ASN A 7 12.85 72.90 -41.74
C ASN A 7 11.75 72.30 -40.83
N TRP A 8 12.05 71.26 -40.04
CA TRP A 8 11.24 70.92 -38.86
C TRP A 8 12.12 70.34 -37.75
N LEU A 9 12.25 71.12 -36.68
CA LEU A 9 12.80 70.73 -35.37
C LEU A 9 11.82 69.81 -34.65
N LEU A 10 12.28 68.67 -34.13
CA LEU A 10 11.64 68.00 -33.00
C LEU A 10 12.70 67.33 -32.13
N LEU A 11 12.94 67.94 -30.96
CA LEU A 11 13.63 67.36 -29.81
C LEU A 11 12.83 66.14 -29.31
N GLY A 12 13.50 65.00 -29.15
CA GLY A 12 13.02 63.86 -28.38
C GLY A 12 14.04 63.48 -27.32
N SER A 13 13.88 64.05 -26.12
CA SER A 13 14.64 63.66 -24.92
C SER A 13 14.19 62.24 -24.53
N LEU A 14 15.11 61.29 -24.61
CA LEU A 14 14.89 59.90 -24.25
C LEU A 14 15.10 59.75 -22.73
N CYS A 15 14.00 59.81 -21.96
CA CYS A 15 14.00 59.44 -20.55
C CYS A 15 14.29 57.94 -20.43
N LEU A 16 15.51 57.58 -20.02
CA LEU A 16 15.82 56.25 -19.48
C LEU A 16 15.16 56.15 -18.10
N ALA A 17 13.98 55.54 -18.02
CA ALA A 17 13.42 55.07 -16.77
C ALA A 17 14.18 53.81 -16.35
N GLY A 18 14.99 53.91 -15.31
CA GLY A 18 15.64 52.75 -14.68
C GLY A 18 14.58 51.84 -14.07
N ALA A 19 14.51 50.60 -14.56
CA ALA A 19 13.82 49.53 -13.85
C ALA A 19 14.66 49.21 -12.60
N ALA A 20 14.23 49.68 -11.44
CA ALA A 20 14.76 49.24 -10.17
C ALA A 20 14.25 47.81 -9.94
N SER A 21 15.09 46.81 -10.21
CA SER A 21 14.84 45.45 -9.74
C SER A 21 14.93 45.49 -8.21
N ALA A 22 13.78 45.41 -7.53
CA ALA A 22 13.76 45.17 -6.10
C ALA A 22 14.33 43.76 -5.87
N GLU A 23 15.52 43.68 -5.26
CA GLU A 23 16.04 42.40 -4.78
C GLU A 23 15.04 41.85 -3.74
N PRO A 24 14.67 40.57 -3.81
CA PRO A 24 13.81 39.97 -2.79
C PRO A 24 14.52 40.10 -1.45
N VAL A 25 13.88 40.78 -0.50
CA VAL A 25 14.38 40.88 0.87
C VAL A 25 14.51 39.47 1.41
N ALA A 26 15.71 39.10 1.85
CA ALA A 26 15.94 37.80 2.47
C ALA A 26 15.08 37.70 3.74
N GLU A 27 14.22 36.69 3.79
CA GLU A 27 13.40 36.37 4.96
C GLU A 27 14.29 36.16 6.19
N LYS A 28 13.83 36.65 7.33
CA LYS A 28 14.49 36.50 8.63
C LYS A 28 13.58 35.76 9.60
N PRO A 29 14.13 35.13 10.65
CA PRO A 29 13.31 34.50 11.69
C PRO A 29 12.26 35.42 12.32
N GLN A 30 12.55 36.74 12.40
CA GLN A 30 11.61 37.71 12.97
C GLN A 30 10.41 38.03 12.07
N ASP A 31 10.42 37.61 10.81
CA ASP A 31 9.31 37.82 9.88
C ASP A 31 8.17 36.79 10.09
N PHE A 32 8.39 35.80 10.96
CA PHE A 32 7.44 34.72 11.26
C PHE A 32 6.89 34.88 12.67
N ALA A 33 5.59 34.59 12.85
CA ALA A 33 4.89 34.76 14.11
C ALA A 33 5.33 33.75 15.20
N TYR A 34 5.76 32.56 14.77
CA TYR A 34 6.16 31.45 15.64
C TYR A 34 7.48 30.85 15.15
N GLY A 35 8.23 30.27 16.08
CA GLY A 35 9.49 29.61 15.79
C GLY A 35 9.86 28.60 16.86
N ILE A 36 10.53 27.52 16.45
CA ILE A 36 11.02 26.46 17.34
C ILE A 36 12.52 26.30 17.10
N SER A 37 13.29 26.28 18.18
CA SER A 37 14.73 26.01 18.09
C SER A 37 14.98 24.53 17.81
N LEU A 38 15.77 24.25 16.77
CA LEU A 38 16.22 22.91 16.43
C LEU A 38 17.59 22.66 17.03
N THR A 39 17.73 21.53 17.73
CA THR A 39 19.03 21.06 18.23
C THR A 39 19.47 19.86 17.39
N THR A 40 20.64 19.94 16.79
CA THR A 40 21.22 18.85 16.00
C THR A 40 22.34 18.17 16.77
N GLU A 41 22.36 16.84 16.82
CA GLU A 41 23.47 16.08 17.39
C GLU A 41 24.59 15.92 16.35
N GLY A 42 25.71 16.60 16.57
CA GLY A 42 26.90 16.51 15.70
C GLY A 42 26.88 17.44 14.48
N SER A 43 27.91 17.29 13.63
CA SER A 43 28.07 18.06 12.39
C SER A 43 27.86 17.15 11.19
N ALA A 44 26.84 17.45 10.39
CA ALA A 44 26.50 16.73 9.17
C ALA A 44 26.02 17.72 8.09
N PRO A 45 26.18 17.40 6.79
CA PRO A 45 25.71 18.25 5.70
C PRO A 45 24.18 18.22 5.52
N PHE A 46 23.51 17.19 6.02
CA PHE A 46 22.06 17.03 5.97
C PHE A 46 21.55 16.53 7.30
N PHE A 47 20.37 17.02 7.70
CA PHE A 47 19.67 16.59 8.90
C PHE A 47 18.25 16.18 8.53
N ARG A 48 17.76 15.13 9.19
CA ARG A 48 16.34 14.76 9.19
C ARG A 48 15.83 14.96 10.60
N ILE A 49 14.73 15.69 10.72
CA ILE A 49 14.05 15.95 11.98
C ILE A 49 12.61 15.50 11.85
N GLU A 50 12.04 15.04 12.95
CA GLU A 50 10.60 14.90 13.05
C GLU A 50 9.98 16.29 13.14
N LEU A 51 8.95 16.56 12.34
CA LEU A 51 8.28 17.85 12.36
C LEU A 51 7.41 17.94 13.61
N PRO A 52 7.70 18.84 14.57
CA PRO A 52 6.94 18.91 15.81
C PRO A 52 5.46 19.21 15.55
N GLU A 53 4.58 18.63 16.37
CA GLU A 53 3.12 18.82 16.25
C GLU A 53 2.72 20.30 16.19
N ALA A 54 3.39 21.15 16.98
CA ALA A 54 3.15 22.59 17.01
C ALA A 54 3.28 23.26 15.62
N VAL A 55 4.11 22.74 14.72
CA VAL A 55 4.22 23.31 13.37
C VAL A 55 2.92 23.11 12.58
N TYR A 56 2.23 21.99 12.78
CA TYR A 56 0.95 21.73 12.12
C TYR A 56 -0.18 22.59 12.68
N THR A 57 -0.16 22.88 13.97
CA THR A 57 -1.20 23.70 14.61
C THR A 57 -1.04 25.20 14.37
N GLU A 58 0.21 25.67 14.22
CA GLU A 58 0.51 27.09 14.04
C GLU A 58 0.62 27.50 12.55
N SER A 59 0.74 26.53 11.63
CA SER A 59 0.74 26.82 10.19
C SER A 59 -0.66 27.20 9.71
N VAL A 60 -0.71 28.23 8.85
CA VAL A 60 -1.95 28.70 8.23
C VAL A 60 -2.35 27.81 7.05
N TRP A 61 -1.40 27.12 6.44
CA TRP A 61 -1.61 26.38 5.20
C TRP A 61 -1.41 24.87 5.39
N PRO A 62 -2.36 24.02 4.95
CA PRO A 62 -2.23 22.56 5.10
C PRO A 62 -1.00 21.95 4.40
N ASP A 63 -0.47 22.62 3.40
CA ASP A 63 0.74 22.20 2.67
C ASP A 63 2.04 22.78 3.25
N LEU A 64 1.95 23.47 4.40
CA LEU A 64 3.07 24.02 5.17
C LEU A 64 3.98 24.97 4.36
N ARG A 65 3.42 25.64 3.35
CA ARG A 65 4.18 26.58 2.49
C ARG A 65 4.73 27.81 3.24
N ASP A 66 4.21 28.08 4.42
CA ASP A 66 4.61 29.14 5.34
C ASP A 66 5.72 28.70 6.31
N VAL A 67 6.21 27.46 6.21
CA VAL A 67 7.36 26.99 7.00
C VAL A 67 8.66 27.43 6.35
N ARG A 68 9.60 27.89 7.20
CA ARG A 68 11.00 28.14 6.83
C ARG A 68 11.94 27.52 7.84
N VAL A 69 13.12 27.11 7.38
CA VAL A 69 14.20 26.61 8.23
C VAL A 69 15.35 27.60 8.15
N PHE A 70 15.84 28.04 9.31
CA PHE A 70 16.97 28.95 9.43
C PHE A 70 18.13 28.28 10.14
N ASN A 71 19.36 28.57 9.72
CA ASN A 71 20.56 28.16 10.44
C ASN A 71 20.82 29.06 11.67
N ASN A 72 21.86 28.75 12.45
CA ASN A 72 22.23 29.52 13.64
C ASN A 72 22.65 30.98 13.36
N GLN A 73 22.91 31.34 12.09
CA GLN A 73 23.18 32.70 11.65
C GLN A 73 21.91 33.45 11.22
N GLY A 74 20.74 32.80 11.31
CA GLY A 74 19.46 33.35 10.88
C GLY A 74 19.26 33.36 9.36
N GLN A 75 20.06 32.60 8.61
CA GLN A 75 19.92 32.49 7.15
C GLN A 75 18.99 31.33 6.81
N ALA A 76 18.06 31.56 5.89
CA ALA A 76 17.20 30.51 5.36
C ALA A 76 18.05 29.43 4.67
N VAL A 77 17.78 28.17 4.98
CA VAL A 77 18.46 27.03 4.37
C VAL A 77 17.48 26.18 3.55
N PRO A 78 17.96 25.51 2.48
CA PRO A 78 17.12 24.58 1.73
C PRO A 78 16.62 23.45 2.63
N PHE A 79 15.35 23.11 2.49
CA PHE A 79 14.73 21.98 3.18
C PHE A 79 13.71 21.32 2.26
N ALA A 80 13.29 20.11 2.62
CA ALA A 80 12.20 19.41 1.98
C ALA A 80 11.28 18.83 3.06
N LEU A 81 9.97 18.92 2.83
CA LEU A 81 8.97 18.25 3.65
C LEU A 81 8.71 16.88 3.05
N ALA A 82 9.02 15.84 3.82
CA ALA A 82 8.68 14.47 3.47
C ALA A 82 7.45 14.08 4.27
N ALA A 83 6.32 13.81 3.59
CA ALA A 83 5.22 13.12 4.24
C ALA A 83 5.73 11.76 4.72
N ASN A 84 5.40 11.39 5.96
CA ASN A 84 5.47 10.00 6.38
C ASN A 84 4.37 9.25 5.61
N VAL A 85 4.63 8.95 4.34
CA VAL A 85 3.99 7.79 3.73
C VAL A 85 4.55 6.64 4.54
N THR A 86 3.70 5.96 5.32
CA THR A 86 4.03 4.65 5.87
C THR A 86 4.17 3.73 4.67
N THR A 87 5.30 3.82 3.97
CA THR A 87 5.69 2.84 3.00
C THR A 87 5.81 1.55 3.80
N GLN A 88 5.16 0.49 3.34
CA GLN A 88 5.22 -0.87 3.90
C GLN A 88 6.64 -1.47 3.74
N GLU A 89 7.69 -0.68 3.95
CA GLU A 89 9.12 -0.96 3.72
C GLU A 89 9.65 -2.08 4.60
N ASN A 90 8.98 -2.39 5.70
CA ASN A 90 9.37 -3.50 6.57
C ASN A 90 8.43 -4.72 6.46
N SER A 91 7.60 -4.78 5.42
CA SER A 91 6.84 -5.99 5.13
C SER A 91 7.76 -7.06 4.52
N GLN A 92 7.86 -8.22 5.17
CA GLN A 92 8.57 -9.37 4.61
C GLN A 92 7.61 -10.18 3.74
N THR A 93 8.07 -10.61 2.56
CA THR A 93 7.26 -11.40 1.63
C THR A 93 7.80 -12.83 1.52
N PHE A 94 6.89 -13.80 1.51
CA PHE A 94 7.21 -15.22 1.43
C PHE A 94 6.44 -15.85 0.27
N PRO A 95 7.09 -16.39 -0.77
CA PRO A 95 6.38 -17.07 -1.84
C PRO A 95 5.78 -18.39 -1.33
N LEU A 96 4.50 -18.62 -1.57
CA LEU A 96 3.82 -19.88 -1.25
C LEU A 96 3.81 -20.78 -2.49
N ARG A 97 3.78 -22.09 -2.27
CA ARG A 97 3.58 -23.06 -3.35
C ARG A 97 2.09 -23.23 -3.58
N LEU A 98 1.66 -23.04 -4.82
CA LEU A 98 0.25 -23.04 -5.22
C LEU A 98 -0.09 -24.33 -5.97
N PHE A 99 -1.10 -25.06 -5.49
CA PHE A 99 -1.58 -26.29 -6.09
C PHE A 99 -3.08 -26.17 -6.39
N PRO A 100 -3.48 -26.09 -7.68
CA PRO A 100 -4.90 -26.13 -8.03
C PRO A 100 -5.48 -27.50 -7.67
N MET A 101 -6.64 -27.47 -7.02
CA MET A 101 -7.34 -28.65 -6.53
C MET A 101 -8.59 -28.89 -7.37
N LYS A 102 -8.81 -30.13 -7.78
CA LYS A 102 -10.10 -30.54 -8.35
C LYS A 102 -10.94 -31.12 -7.23
N GLY A 103 -11.99 -30.40 -6.86
CA GLY A 103 -12.92 -30.86 -5.85
C GLY A 103 -14.00 -31.76 -6.43
N LYS A 104 -14.27 -32.87 -5.74
CA LYS A 104 -15.46 -33.67 -5.94
C LYS A 104 -16.15 -33.81 -4.58
N ARG A 105 -17.45 -33.54 -4.55
CA ARG A 105 -18.26 -33.83 -3.36
C ARG A 105 -18.39 -35.34 -3.20
N VAL A 106 -18.18 -35.81 -1.98
CA VAL A 106 -18.31 -37.21 -1.60
C VAL A 106 -19.09 -37.26 -0.29
N THR A 107 -19.97 -38.24 -0.14
CA THR A 107 -20.62 -38.51 1.16
C THR A 107 -19.75 -39.49 1.92
N ASN A 108 -19.30 -39.12 3.12
CA ASN A 108 -18.54 -39.98 4.01
C ASN A 108 -19.27 -40.05 5.36
N GLN A 109 -19.65 -41.26 5.78
CA GLN A 109 -20.30 -41.51 7.08
C GLN A 109 -21.43 -40.50 7.41
N GLU A 110 -22.37 -40.34 6.47
CA GLU A 110 -23.55 -39.45 6.57
C GLU A 110 -23.26 -37.94 6.53
N GLN A 111 -21.99 -37.53 6.53
CA GLN A 111 -21.58 -36.14 6.34
C GLN A 111 -21.14 -35.90 4.88
N GLN A 112 -21.46 -34.73 4.34
CA GLN A 112 -20.88 -34.31 3.06
C GLN A 112 -19.46 -33.82 3.31
N VAL A 113 -18.53 -34.38 2.54
CA VAL A 113 -17.13 -33.97 2.55
C VAL A 113 -16.69 -33.64 1.13
N ILE A 114 -15.67 -32.82 1.01
CA ILE A 114 -15.06 -32.54 -0.29
C ILE A 114 -13.72 -33.24 -0.33
N SER A 115 -13.61 -34.22 -1.23
CA SER A 115 -12.33 -34.78 -1.63
C SER A 115 -11.74 -33.88 -2.72
N LEU A 116 -10.62 -33.26 -2.39
CA LEU A 116 -9.82 -32.42 -3.27
C LEU A 116 -8.60 -33.21 -3.71
N LYS A 117 -8.42 -33.42 -5.02
CA LYS A 117 -7.26 -34.12 -5.55
C LYS A 117 -6.37 -33.19 -6.37
N SER A 118 -5.07 -33.17 -6.07
CA SER A 118 -4.09 -32.44 -6.88
C SER A 118 -3.66 -33.30 -8.07
N ALA A 119 -3.13 -32.67 -9.11
CA ALA A 119 -2.57 -33.40 -10.26
C ALA A 119 -1.42 -34.35 -9.84
N GLY A 120 -0.74 -34.05 -8.72
CA GLY A 120 0.33 -34.86 -8.13
C GLY A 120 -0.14 -35.95 -7.16
N GLY A 121 -1.46 -36.12 -6.96
CA GLY A 121 -2.02 -37.22 -6.18
C GLY A 121 -2.28 -36.95 -4.69
N VAL A 122 -2.04 -35.72 -4.20
CA VAL A 122 -2.45 -35.31 -2.85
C VAL A 122 -3.96 -35.26 -2.79
N GLU A 123 -4.55 -35.93 -1.80
CA GLU A 123 -5.99 -35.94 -1.53
C GLU A 123 -6.26 -35.28 -0.18
N VAL A 124 -7.14 -34.29 -0.15
CA VAL A 124 -7.56 -33.55 1.04
C VAL A 124 -9.06 -33.71 1.20
N THR A 125 -9.51 -33.96 2.43
CA THR A 125 -10.93 -34.05 2.75
C THR A 125 -11.31 -32.87 3.63
N LEU A 126 -12.30 -32.06 3.22
CA LEU A 126 -12.87 -31.03 4.08
C LEU A 126 -14.30 -31.37 4.49
N PRO A 127 -14.64 -31.23 5.78
CA PRO A 127 -16.04 -31.13 6.18
C PRO A 127 -16.61 -29.83 5.62
N VAL A 128 -17.74 -29.91 4.92
CA VAL A 128 -18.48 -28.74 4.44
C VAL A 128 -19.96 -28.95 4.71
N ASP A 129 -20.65 -27.86 5.01
CA ASP A 129 -22.11 -27.89 5.04
C ASP A 129 -22.65 -28.18 3.64
N SER A 130 -23.58 -29.13 3.58
CA SER A 130 -23.95 -29.90 2.39
C SER A 130 -24.58 -29.13 1.23
N ASP A 131 -24.82 -27.82 1.37
CA ASP A 131 -25.68 -27.06 0.47
C ASP A 131 -25.00 -25.87 -0.22
N GLN A 132 -23.74 -25.54 0.12
CA GLN A 132 -23.07 -24.37 -0.45
C GLN A 132 -22.37 -24.71 -1.79
N PRO A 133 -22.68 -24.02 -2.91
CA PRO A 133 -21.93 -24.16 -4.16
C PRO A 133 -20.45 -23.81 -3.91
N MET A 134 -19.51 -24.55 -4.51
CA MET A 134 -18.09 -24.26 -4.38
C MET A 134 -17.44 -24.19 -5.75
N GLY A 135 -16.66 -23.13 -5.94
CA GLY A 135 -15.87 -22.86 -7.13
C GLY A 135 -14.47 -23.46 -7.06
N ASN A 136 -13.54 -22.81 -7.76
CA ASN A 136 -12.14 -23.22 -7.78
C ASN A 136 -11.56 -23.32 -6.36
N THR A 137 -10.67 -24.28 -6.14
CA THR A 137 -10.02 -24.49 -4.85
C THR A 137 -8.52 -24.62 -5.05
N TYR A 138 -7.74 -24.03 -4.15
CA TYR A 138 -6.28 -24.04 -4.21
C TYR A 138 -5.69 -24.42 -2.86
N LEU A 139 -4.81 -25.41 -2.86
CA LEU A 139 -3.96 -25.75 -1.72
C LEU A 139 -2.69 -24.91 -1.80
N LEU A 140 -2.35 -24.27 -0.69
CA LEU A 140 -1.15 -23.48 -0.53
C LEU A 140 -0.25 -24.17 0.50
N GLU A 141 0.99 -24.48 0.13
CA GLU A 141 2.02 -24.89 1.09
C GLU A 141 2.90 -23.68 1.43
N ILE A 142 3.08 -23.42 2.71
CA ILE A 142 3.99 -22.41 3.24
C ILE A 142 5.36 -23.04 3.42
N PRO A 143 6.38 -22.66 2.63
CA PRO A 143 7.73 -23.19 2.80
C PRO A 143 8.35 -22.68 4.10
N GLN A 144 9.22 -23.49 4.71
CA GLN A 144 10.05 -23.01 5.81
C GLN A 144 11.06 -21.98 5.30
N HIS A 145 11.30 -20.96 6.14
CA HIS A 145 12.40 -20.01 6.01
C HIS A 145 13.28 -20.14 7.24
N GLU A 146 14.58 -20.31 7.04
CA GLU A 146 15.55 -20.45 8.15
C GLU A 146 15.16 -21.55 9.17
N GLY A 147 14.58 -22.65 8.67
CA GLY A 147 14.16 -23.80 9.48
C GLY A 147 12.83 -23.64 10.22
N ASN A 148 12.10 -22.54 10.04
CA ASN A 148 10.81 -22.30 10.68
C ASN A 148 9.72 -21.86 9.69
N TYR A 149 8.45 -22.07 10.03
CA TYR A 149 7.35 -21.48 9.26
C TYR A 149 7.21 -19.99 9.61
N PRO A 150 7.17 -19.09 8.62
CA PRO A 150 6.99 -17.67 8.84
C PRO A 150 5.63 -17.40 9.48
N ARG A 151 5.57 -16.37 10.34
CA ARG A 151 4.32 -15.83 10.84
C ARG A 151 3.77 -14.87 9.79
N LEU A 152 2.68 -15.23 9.15
CA LEU A 152 2.05 -14.44 8.11
C LEU A 152 0.86 -13.68 8.70
N THR A 153 0.73 -12.40 8.35
CA THR A 153 -0.40 -11.54 8.72
C THR A 153 -1.38 -11.36 7.58
N GLN A 154 -0.93 -11.53 6.34
CA GLN A 154 -1.79 -11.43 5.16
C GLN A 154 -1.35 -12.43 4.07
N LEU A 155 -2.27 -12.77 3.17
CA LEU A 155 -1.98 -13.38 1.89
C LEU A 155 -2.29 -12.40 0.78
N LYS A 156 -1.33 -12.18 -0.11
CA LYS A 156 -1.51 -11.44 -1.35
C LYS A 156 -1.59 -12.42 -2.52
N LEU A 157 -2.67 -12.34 -3.27
CA LEU A 157 -2.95 -13.18 -4.43
C LEU A 157 -2.63 -12.39 -5.71
N ALA A 158 -2.15 -13.09 -6.73
CA ALA A 158 -1.99 -12.52 -8.06
C ALA A 158 -2.75 -13.37 -9.07
N TRP A 159 -3.43 -12.70 -10.00
CA TRP A 159 -4.15 -13.31 -11.11
C TRP A 159 -3.90 -12.51 -12.39
N GLU A 160 -4.14 -13.17 -13.52
CA GLU A 160 -4.22 -12.45 -14.78
C GLU A 160 -5.47 -11.57 -14.78
N ARG A 161 -5.32 -10.32 -15.21
CA ARG A 161 -6.44 -9.42 -15.30
C ARG A 161 -7.45 -9.92 -16.34
N LEU A 162 -8.68 -10.15 -15.91
CA LEU A 162 -9.78 -10.50 -16.80
C LEU A 162 -10.27 -9.24 -17.56
N PRO A 163 -10.79 -9.39 -18.79
CA PRO A 163 -11.35 -8.26 -19.55
C PRO A 163 -12.55 -7.61 -18.86
N GLU A 164 -13.35 -8.41 -18.15
CA GLU A 164 -14.56 -7.96 -17.47
C GLU A 164 -14.32 -7.72 -15.99
N ASN A 165 -15.06 -6.77 -15.42
CA ASN A 165 -15.12 -6.56 -13.98
C ASN A 165 -15.69 -7.81 -13.30
N TRP A 166 -15.08 -8.22 -12.19
CA TRP A 166 -15.57 -9.38 -11.43
C TRP A 166 -15.41 -9.17 -9.93
N GLN A 167 -16.24 -9.87 -9.18
CA GLN A 167 -16.18 -9.95 -7.72
C GLN A 167 -16.55 -11.37 -7.30
N THR A 168 -15.92 -11.87 -6.25
CA THR A 168 -16.24 -13.16 -5.64
C THR A 168 -16.00 -13.13 -4.14
N ARG A 169 -16.38 -14.21 -3.46
CA ARG A 169 -16.15 -14.41 -2.04
C ARG A 169 -15.38 -15.71 -1.84
N VAL A 170 -14.40 -15.67 -0.94
CA VAL A 170 -13.53 -16.81 -0.67
C VAL A 170 -13.49 -17.11 0.83
N SER A 171 -13.29 -18.38 1.16
CA SER A 171 -12.99 -18.81 2.52
C SER A 171 -11.60 -19.45 2.55
N LEU A 172 -10.89 -19.24 3.65
CA LEU A 172 -9.54 -19.72 3.88
C LEU A 172 -9.53 -20.62 5.10
N PHE A 173 -9.03 -21.84 4.91
CA PHE A 173 -8.82 -22.82 5.97
C PHE A 173 -7.33 -23.04 6.17
N HIS A 174 -6.95 -23.51 7.35
CA HIS A 174 -5.57 -23.79 7.68
C HIS A 174 -5.40 -25.17 8.32
N SER A 175 -4.23 -25.78 8.09
CA SER A 175 -3.86 -27.09 8.62
C SER A 175 -2.35 -27.20 8.80
N SER A 176 -1.92 -28.07 9.71
CA SER A 176 -0.52 -28.46 9.88
C SER A 176 -0.21 -29.81 9.21
N ASP A 177 -1.23 -30.63 8.93
CA ASP A 177 -1.06 -32.05 8.57
C ASP A 177 -1.92 -32.52 7.38
N LEU A 178 -2.69 -31.62 6.75
CA LEU A 178 -3.66 -31.85 5.67
C LEU A 178 -4.92 -32.64 6.06
N LYS A 179 -5.06 -33.01 7.34
CA LYS A 179 -6.19 -33.81 7.84
C LYS A 179 -7.12 -32.97 8.68
N ASP A 180 -6.56 -32.26 9.65
CA ASP A 180 -7.32 -31.40 10.55
C ASP A 180 -7.30 -29.97 10.01
N TRP A 181 -8.48 -29.46 9.68
CA TRP A 181 -8.68 -28.14 9.09
C TRP A 181 -9.49 -27.26 10.03
N SER A 182 -9.02 -26.02 10.19
CA SER A 182 -9.71 -24.97 10.93
C SER A 182 -9.90 -23.74 10.04
N SER A 183 -10.93 -22.95 10.33
CA SER A 183 -11.20 -21.72 9.60
C SER A 183 -10.20 -20.62 9.99
N SER A 184 -9.64 -19.92 9.01
CA SER A 184 -8.79 -18.72 9.23
C SER A 184 -9.48 -17.44 8.81
N ALA A 185 -10.29 -17.48 7.76
CA ALA A 185 -11.07 -16.34 7.30
C ALA A 185 -12.25 -16.85 6.48
N GLU A 186 -13.43 -16.28 6.67
CA GLU A 186 -14.63 -16.71 5.97
C GLU A 186 -15.20 -15.56 5.15
N ASP A 187 -15.65 -15.89 3.95
CA ASP A 187 -16.45 -15.00 3.12
C ASP A 187 -15.76 -13.65 2.82
N VAL A 188 -14.46 -13.71 2.53
CA VAL A 188 -13.62 -12.54 2.22
C VAL A 188 -13.86 -12.11 0.77
N PRO A 189 -14.11 -10.82 0.49
CA PRO A 189 -14.31 -10.35 -0.88
C PRO A 189 -12.98 -10.26 -1.64
N LEU A 190 -12.94 -10.80 -2.86
CA LEU A 190 -11.90 -10.52 -3.85
C LEU A 190 -12.55 -9.89 -5.08
N MET A 191 -11.91 -8.87 -5.65
CA MET A 191 -12.45 -8.19 -6.83
C MET A 191 -11.39 -7.43 -7.62
N ASP A 192 -11.67 -7.24 -8.90
CA ASP A 192 -10.94 -6.35 -9.79
C ASP A 192 -11.98 -5.58 -10.62
N LEU A 193 -12.24 -4.34 -10.24
CA LEU A 193 -13.26 -3.49 -10.82
C LEU A 193 -12.62 -2.24 -11.43
N VAL A 194 -13.09 -1.84 -12.60
CA VAL A 194 -12.74 -0.56 -13.23
C VAL A 194 -13.98 0.25 -13.60
N SER A 195 -13.87 1.56 -13.39
CA SER A 195 -14.85 2.56 -13.78
C SER A 195 -14.11 3.80 -14.27
N GLY A 196 -14.16 4.07 -15.57
CA GLY A 196 -13.39 5.17 -16.17
C GLY A 196 -11.88 5.01 -15.97
N SER A 197 -11.26 5.94 -15.26
CA SER A 197 -9.83 5.90 -14.88
C SER A 197 -9.55 5.14 -13.58
N ASP A 198 -10.59 4.84 -12.81
CA ASP A 198 -10.44 4.31 -11.46
C ASP A 198 -10.42 2.78 -11.46
N ARG A 199 -9.60 2.19 -10.58
CA ARG A 199 -9.53 0.75 -10.36
C ARG A 199 -9.61 0.45 -8.87
N LEU A 200 -10.53 -0.45 -8.50
CA LEU A 200 -10.61 -1.05 -7.19
C LEU A 200 -10.11 -2.49 -7.29
N LEU A 201 -9.02 -2.79 -6.59
CA LEU A 201 -8.42 -4.13 -6.53
C LEU A 201 -8.41 -4.59 -5.07
N LEU A 202 -9.08 -5.70 -4.78
CA LEU A 202 -8.98 -6.39 -3.51
C LEU A 202 -8.34 -7.76 -3.76
N ASP A 203 -7.03 -7.82 -3.57
CA ASP A 203 -6.17 -8.98 -3.85
C ASP A 203 -5.51 -9.57 -2.60
N THR A 204 -5.88 -9.06 -1.43
CA THR A 204 -5.23 -9.39 -0.16
C THR A 204 -6.26 -9.92 0.83
N ILE A 205 -5.90 -10.96 1.57
CA ILE A 205 -6.71 -11.61 2.62
C ILE A 205 -5.94 -11.48 3.93
N ASP A 206 -6.58 -10.93 4.97
CA ASP A 206 -5.99 -10.88 6.30
C ASP A 206 -6.01 -12.26 6.96
N LEU A 207 -4.98 -12.56 7.74
CA LEU A 207 -4.83 -13.82 8.47
C LEU A 207 -4.91 -13.58 9.97
N ASP A 208 -5.58 -14.50 10.67
CA ASP A 208 -5.55 -14.53 12.12
C ASP A 208 -4.15 -14.86 12.65
N ASP A 209 -3.65 -13.99 13.51
CA ASP A 209 -2.24 -13.89 13.91
C ASP A 209 -1.77 -14.99 14.90
N TYR A 210 -2.66 -15.94 15.23
CA TYR A 210 -2.46 -16.97 16.25
C TYR A 210 -1.96 -18.31 15.68
N ALA A 211 -2.20 -18.58 14.40
CA ALA A 211 -1.83 -19.86 13.78
C ALA A 211 -0.50 -19.75 13.00
N ARG A 212 0.37 -20.75 13.12
CA ARG A 212 1.51 -20.98 12.19
C ARG A 212 1.24 -22.21 11.33
N PRO A 213 0.29 -22.13 10.38
CA PRO A 213 -0.05 -23.29 9.58
C PRO A 213 1.09 -23.65 8.64
N ARG A 214 1.10 -24.91 8.21
CA ARG A 214 1.95 -25.36 7.11
C ARG A 214 1.19 -25.27 5.78
N TYR A 215 -0.11 -25.51 5.84
CA TYR A 215 -0.99 -25.57 4.69
C TYR A 215 -2.15 -24.61 4.88
N LEU A 216 -2.50 -23.93 3.79
CA LEU A 216 -3.72 -23.15 3.69
C LEU A 216 -4.55 -23.68 2.53
N LEU A 217 -5.85 -23.55 2.63
CA LEU A 217 -6.77 -23.92 1.58
C LEU A 217 -7.68 -22.76 1.27
N LEU A 218 -7.55 -22.25 0.04
CA LEU A 218 -8.36 -21.19 -0.49
C LEU A 218 -9.53 -21.79 -1.28
N VAL A 219 -10.74 -21.52 -0.83
CA VAL A 219 -11.99 -21.99 -1.41
C VAL A 219 -12.74 -20.80 -1.99
N PHE A 220 -13.14 -20.88 -3.26
CA PHE A 220 -14.08 -19.92 -3.85
C PHE A 220 -15.51 -20.34 -3.51
N ASN A 221 -16.28 -19.45 -2.88
CA ASN A 221 -17.61 -19.74 -2.34
C ASN A 221 -18.70 -19.76 -3.41
N ASP A 222 -18.40 -19.34 -4.63
CA ASP A 222 -19.30 -19.45 -5.78
C ASP A 222 -18.49 -19.85 -7.03
N ALA A 223 -19.00 -20.84 -7.75
CA ALA A 223 -18.41 -21.34 -8.99
C ALA A 223 -18.68 -20.44 -10.21
N LYS A 224 -19.66 -19.54 -10.13
CA LYS A 224 -20.17 -18.78 -11.28
C LYS A 224 -19.62 -17.36 -11.40
N THR A 225 -19.15 -16.77 -10.31
CA THR A 225 -18.76 -15.36 -10.23
C THR A 225 -17.45 -15.01 -10.94
N ALA A 226 -16.56 -15.99 -11.16
CA ALA A 226 -15.33 -15.80 -11.92
C ALA A 226 -14.78 -17.14 -12.47
N PRO A 227 -15.46 -17.80 -13.43
CA PRO A 227 -15.12 -19.16 -13.85
C PRO A 227 -13.73 -19.28 -14.49
N ASP A 228 -13.29 -18.22 -15.19
CA ASP A 228 -11.98 -18.19 -15.87
C ASP A 228 -10.85 -17.65 -14.98
N LEU A 229 -11.14 -17.27 -13.74
CA LEU A 229 -10.15 -16.74 -12.81
C LEU A 229 -9.18 -17.83 -12.39
N LYS A 230 -7.90 -17.60 -12.70
CA LYS A 230 -6.79 -18.45 -12.28
C LYS A 230 -5.85 -17.65 -11.39
N ILE A 231 -5.65 -18.16 -10.18
CA ILE A 231 -4.60 -17.64 -9.30
C ILE A 231 -3.26 -18.08 -9.90
N GLN A 232 -2.39 -17.12 -10.18
CA GLN A 232 -1.07 -17.34 -10.75
C GLN A 232 -0.01 -17.52 -9.66
N SER A 233 -0.09 -16.73 -8.60
CA SER A 233 0.82 -16.83 -7.46
C SER A 233 0.15 -16.34 -6.18
N VAL A 234 0.73 -16.75 -5.06
CA VAL A 234 0.33 -16.29 -3.73
C VAL A 234 1.59 -15.98 -2.93
N GLN A 235 1.57 -14.86 -2.23
CA GLN A 235 2.63 -14.41 -1.32
C GLN A 235 2.05 -14.25 0.07
N GLY A 236 2.76 -14.75 1.07
CA GLY A 236 2.51 -14.43 2.47
C GLY A 236 3.21 -13.13 2.81
N LEU A 237 2.51 -12.22 3.47
CA LEU A 237 3.08 -10.98 3.98
C LEU A 237 3.21 -11.11 5.50
N ARG A 238 4.34 -10.66 6.03
CA ARG A 238 4.50 -10.37 7.45
C ARG A 238 4.64 -8.87 7.59
N LEU A 239 3.60 -8.23 8.09
CA LEU A 239 3.66 -6.82 8.45
C LEU A 239 4.50 -6.65 9.73
N PRO A 240 5.21 -5.51 9.89
CA PRO A 240 5.91 -5.21 11.13
C PRO A 240 4.91 -5.15 12.28
N ASP A 241 5.30 -5.66 13.45
CA ASP A 241 4.48 -5.55 14.66
C ASP A 241 4.23 -4.06 14.91
N THR A 242 2.95 -3.64 14.94
CA THR A 242 2.62 -2.28 15.35
C THR A 242 3.13 -2.09 16.78
N PRO A 243 3.96 -1.07 17.06
CA PRO A 243 4.38 -0.80 18.42
C PRO A 243 3.12 -0.56 19.24
N ASN A 244 2.86 -1.44 20.20
CA ASN A 244 1.74 -1.34 21.12
C ASN A 244 1.71 0.08 21.72
N SER A 245 0.63 0.82 21.49
CA SER A 245 0.27 1.97 22.33
C SER A 245 -0.15 1.46 23.71
N LYS A 246 0.78 0.89 24.48
CA LYS A 246 0.60 0.73 25.92
C LYS A 246 1.02 2.03 26.59
N GLY A 247 0.07 2.94 26.64
CA GLY A 247 0.10 4.13 27.48
C GLY A 247 -1.29 4.38 28.03
N SER A 248 -1.61 3.75 29.17
CA SER A 248 -2.65 4.19 30.11
C SER A 248 -2.55 3.36 31.39
N ALA A 249 -1.74 3.87 32.32
CA ALA A 249 -2.04 3.95 33.75
C ALA A 249 -1.06 4.96 34.36
#